data_AF-A0A536CKG8-F1
#
_entry.id   AF-A0A536CKG8-F1
#
_cell.length_a   1.000
_cell.length_b   1.000
_cell.length_c   1.000
_cell.angle_alpha   90.00
_cell.angle_beta   90.00
_cell.angle_gamma   90.00
#
_symmetry.space_group_name_H-M   'P 1'
#
loop_
_entity.id
_entity.type
_entity.pdbx_description
1 polymer ?
#
loop_
_entity_poly.entity_id
_entity_poly.type
_entity_poly.pdbx_seq_one_letter_code
_entity_poly.pdbx_strand_id
1 'polypeptide(L)'
;MAAPRTPGGARSNAAILGQVGFMVAVPIAVGAWLGQKLDESAGTAPWGLLGLVFLGMAVAGFGVAMMLRRYMAENPVGPVSERARQAGRQWEAEIDERERKRDAGEDTK
;
A
#
# COMPACT_ATOMS: atom_id res chain seq x y z
N MET A 1 2.71 0.45 38.25
CA MET A 1 2.73 0.73 36.79
C MET A 1 1.30 0.64 36.28
N ALA A 2 0.72 1.73 35.79
CA ALA A 2 -0.63 1.74 35.24
C ALA A 2 -0.60 1.27 33.78
N ALA A 3 -1.50 0.35 33.39
CA ALA A 3 -1.64 -0.11 32.02
C ALA A 3 -2.02 1.05 31.08
N PRO A 4 -1.53 1.06 29.83
CA PRO A 4 -1.98 2.05 28.85
C PRO A 4 -3.49 1.88 28.63
N ARG A 5 -4.26 2.92 28.95
CA ARG A 5 -5.68 2.97 28.63
C ARG A 5 -5.81 3.14 27.12
N THR A 6 -6.06 2.07 26.39
CA THR A 6 -6.39 2.12 24.97
C THR A 6 -7.67 2.95 24.82
N PRO A 7 -7.66 4.11 24.15
CA PRO A 7 -8.88 4.84 23.84
C PRO A 7 -9.55 4.18 22.62
N GLY A 8 -9.86 2.89 22.70
CA GLY A 8 -10.45 2.09 21.63
C GLY A 8 -11.95 1.91 21.80
N GLY A 9 -12.70 3.01 21.92
CA GLY A 9 -14.16 2.96 21.97
C GLY A 9 -14.76 2.89 20.56
N ALA A 10 -15.92 2.23 20.40
CA ALA A 10 -16.68 2.16 19.14
C ALA A 10 -16.87 3.54 18.46
N ARG A 11 -16.91 4.63 19.25
CA ARG A 11 -16.95 6.01 18.76
C ARG A 11 -15.66 6.48 18.07
N SER A 12 -14.49 6.05 18.54
CA SER A 12 -13.20 6.36 17.90
C SER A 12 -13.08 5.63 16.57
N ASN A 13 -13.46 4.36 16.54
CA ASN A 13 -13.47 3.58 15.30
C ASN A 13 -14.47 4.15 14.28
N ALA A 14 -15.66 4.59 14.74
CA ALA A 14 -16.64 5.25 13.88
C ALA A 14 -16.15 6.63 13.36
N ALA A 15 -15.42 7.40 14.18
CA ALA A 15 -14.86 8.67 13.76
C ALA A 15 -13.77 8.49 12.68
N ILE A 16 -12.91 7.48 12.83
CA ILE A 16 -11.88 7.15 11.83
C ILE A 16 -12.55 6.68 10.53
N LEU A 17 -13.52 5.78 10.61
CA LEU A 17 -14.28 5.31 9.44
C LEU A 17 -15.02 6.45 8.75
N GLY A 18 -15.65 7.35 9.51
CA GLY A 18 -16.33 8.53 8.98
C GLY A 18 -15.36 9.49 8.30
N GLN A 19 -14.19 9.74 8.90
CA GLN A 19 -13.17 10.62 8.33
C GLN A 19 -12.59 10.05 7.04
N VAL A 20 -12.19 8.78 7.02
CA VAL A 20 -11.67 8.11 5.82
C VAL A 20 -12.74 8.04 4.74
N GLY A 21 -13.97 7.67 5.12
CA GLY A 21 -15.11 7.62 4.20
C GLY A 21 -15.39 8.98 3.58
N PHE A 22 -15.39 10.05 4.36
CA PHE A 22 -15.59 11.41 3.85
C PHE A 22 -14.43 11.88 2.95
N MET A 23 -13.19 11.59 3.35
CA MET A 23 -11.98 11.95 2.60
C MET A 23 -11.91 11.26 1.24
N VAL A 24 -12.52 10.07 1.09
CA VAL A 24 -12.62 9.34 -0.18
C VAL A 24 -13.88 9.76 -0.96
N ALA A 25 -15.03 9.86 -0.29
CA ALA A 25 -16.31 10.10 -0.95
C ALA A 25 -16.41 11.50 -1.57
N VAL A 26 -15.91 12.54 -0.88
CA VAL A 26 -16.00 13.92 -1.36
C VAL A 26 -15.26 14.13 -2.68
N PRO A 27 -13.98 13.74 -2.85
CA PRO A 27 -13.30 13.87 -4.12
C PRO A 27 -13.96 13.11 -5.26
N ILE A 28 -14.49 11.90 -4.99
CA ILE A 28 -15.19 11.09 -5.99
C ILE A 28 -16.45 11.80 -6.46
N ALA A 29 -17.29 12.28 -5.52
CA ALA A 29 -18.53 12.97 -5.85
C ALA A 29 -18.25 14.27 -6.63
N VAL A 30 -17.27 15.05 -6.21
CA VAL A 30 -16.86 16.29 -6.90
C VAL A 30 -16.32 15.99 -8.30
N GLY A 31 -15.44 14.99 -8.43
CA GLY A 31 -14.86 14.60 -9.72
C GLY A 31 -15.91 14.09 -10.71
N ALA A 32 -16.85 13.26 -10.25
CA ALA A 32 -17.94 12.77 -11.06
C ALA A 32 -18.88 13.91 -11.50
N TRP A 33 -19.25 14.81 -10.57
CA TRP A 33 -20.10 15.96 -10.89
C TRP A 33 -19.44 16.92 -11.89
N LEU A 34 -18.16 17.22 -11.72
CA LEU A 34 -17.40 18.05 -12.67
C LEU A 34 -17.27 17.37 -14.03
N GLY A 35 -16.99 16.07 -14.08
CA GLY A 35 -16.88 15.31 -15.32
C GLY A 35 -18.19 15.27 -16.10
N GLN A 36 -19.30 15.03 -15.41
CA GLN A 36 -20.62 15.04 -16.04
C GLN A 36 -20.99 16.44 -16.56
N LYS A 37 -20.73 17.50 -15.79
CA LYS A 37 -21.03 18.87 -16.22
C LYS A 37 -20.20 19.32 -17.42
N LEU A 38 -18.93 18.91 -17.48
CA LEU A 38 -18.08 19.11 -18.66
C LEU A 38 -18.65 18.39 -19.89
N ASP A 39 -19.06 17.13 -19.73
CA ASP A 39 -19.66 16.32 -20.80
C ASP A 39 -20.97 16.91 -21.34
N GLU A 40 -21.85 17.40 -20.46
CA GLU A 40 -23.11 18.04 -20.84
C GLU A 40 -22.87 19.37 -21.57
N SER A 41 -21.88 20.15 -21.13
CA SER A 41 -21.59 21.47 -21.73
C SER A 41 -20.92 21.40 -23.10
N ALA A 42 -20.11 20.36 -23.35
CA ALA A 42 -19.36 20.19 -24.59
C ALA A 42 -20.08 19.27 -25.60
N GLY A 43 -21.16 18.59 -25.20
CA GLY A 43 -21.84 17.58 -26.02
C GLY A 43 -20.99 16.34 -26.30
N THR A 44 -19.90 16.16 -25.55
CA THR A 44 -18.90 15.11 -25.76
C THR A 44 -19.14 13.86 -24.91
N ALA A 45 -20.31 13.73 -24.27
CA ALA A 45 -20.60 12.57 -23.42
C ALA A 45 -20.32 11.25 -24.18
N PRO A 46 -19.49 10.33 -23.64
CA PRO A 46 -18.89 10.29 -22.29
C PRO A 46 -17.36 10.61 -22.24
N TRP A 47 -16.82 11.31 -23.24
CA TRP A 47 -15.38 11.48 -23.44
C TRP A 47 -14.69 12.38 -22.40
N GLY A 48 -15.39 13.38 -21.85
CA GLY A 48 -14.87 14.28 -20.82
C GLY A 48 -14.75 13.59 -19.46
N LEU A 49 -15.75 12.78 -19.07
CA LEU A 49 -15.66 11.92 -17.90
C LEU A 49 -14.52 10.90 -18.05
N LEU A 50 -14.44 10.23 -19.21
CA LEU A 50 -13.32 9.34 -19.53
C LEU A 50 -11.96 10.07 -19.42
N GLY A 51 -11.84 11.26 -20.01
CA GLY A 51 -10.64 12.07 -19.96
C GLY A 51 -10.22 12.44 -18.54
N LEU A 52 -11.17 12.83 -17.69
CA LEU A 52 -10.93 13.13 -16.27
C LEU A 52 -10.51 11.90 -15.47
N VAL A 53 -11.08 10.74 -15.75
CA VAL A 53 -10.66 9.47 -15.12
C VAL A 53 -9.22 9.14 -15.51
N PHE A 54 -8.88 9.19 -16.80
CA PHE A 54 -7.51 8.93 -17.26
C PHE A 54 -6.53 9.96 -16.69
N LEU A 55 -6.90 11.23 -16.66
CA LEU A 55 -6.09 12.29 -16.06
C LEU A 55 -5.87 12.04 -14.56
N GLY A 56 -6.93 11.72 -13.82
CA GLY A 56 -6.84 11.38 -12.40
C GLY A 56 -5.92 10.19 -12.14
N MET A 57 -6.02 9.16 -12.98
CA MET A 57 -5.17 7.97 -12.90
C MET A 57 -3.69 8.30 -13.21
N ALA A 58 -3.44 9.15 -14.21
CA ALA A 58 -2.09 9.61 -14.55
C ALA A 58 -1.48 10.43 -13.40
N VAL A 59 -2.26 11.35 -12.81
CA VAL A 59 -1.83 12.16 -11.65
C VAL A 59 -1.54 11.28 -10.44
N ALA A 60 -2.40 10.31 -10.13
CA ALA A 60 -2.18 9.37 -9.04
C ALA A 60 -0.91 8.52 -9.25
N GLY A 61 -0.74 7.95 -10.45
CA GLY A 61 0.44 7.18 -10.81
C GLY A 61 1.72 8.01 -10.70
N PHE A 62 1.70 9.26 -11.20
CA PHE A 62 2.82 10.18 -11.08
C PHE A 62 3.14 10.53 -9.62
N GLY A 63 2.12 10.77 -8.79
CA GLY A 63 2.28 11.03 -7.36
C GLY A 63 2.96 9.86 -6.63
N VAL A 64 2.52 8.63 -6.89
CA VAL A 64 3.15 7.43 -6.34
C VAL A 64 4.59 7.28 -6.83
N ALA A 65 4.84 7.50 -8.12
CA ALA A 65 6.19 7.43 -8.68
C ALA A 65 7.14 8.46 -8.05
N MET A 66 6.68 9.70 -7.84
CA MET A 66 7.45 10.72 -7.13
C MET A 66 7.73 10.32 -5.68
N MET A 67 6.72 9.80 -4.99
CA MET A 67 6.85 9.34 -3.61
C MET A 67 7.87 8.20 -3.48
N LEU A 68 7.82 7.22 -4.39
CA LEU A 68 8.79 6.12 -4.45
C LEU A 68 10.20 6.62 -4.79
N ARG A 69 10.33 7.51 -5.77
CA ARG A 69 11.63 8.12 -6.12
C ARG A 69 12.25 8.84 -4.93
N ARG A 70 11.46 9.63 -4.22
CA ARG A 70 11.89 10.33 -3.01
C ARG A 70 12.29 9.34 -1.91
N TYR A 71 11.48 8.31 -1.68
CA TYR A 71 11.77 7.28 -0.69
C TYR A 71 13.07 6.54 -0.99
N MET A 72 13.31 6.15 -2.24
CA MET A 72 14.55 5.49 -2.67
C MET A 72 15.77 6.40 -2.62
N ALA A 73 15.60 7.71 -2.88
CA ALA A 73 16.68 8.69 -2.72
C ALA A 73 17.05 8.91 -1.24
N GLU A 74 16.05 8.92 -0.35
CA GLU A 74 16.25 9.04 1.10
C GLU A 74 16.73 7.72 1.73
N ASN A 75 16.41 6.58 1.13
CA ASN A 75 16.79 5.23 1.57
C ASN A 75 17.53 4.49 0.44
N PRO A 76 18.78 4.87 0.14
CA PRO A 76 19.57 4.15 -0.83
C PRO A 76 19.67 2.68 -0.40
N VAL A 77 19.39 1.75 -1.33
CA VAL A 77 19.57 0.32 -1.11
C VAL A 77 21.07 0.07 -0.96
N GLY A 78 21.56 0.15 0.28
CA GLY A 78 22.94 -0.14 0.62
C GLY A 78 23.25 -1.63 0.45
N PRO A 79 24.54 -2.01 0.41
CA PRO A 79 24.92 -3.42 0.42
C PRO A 79 24.28 -4.11 1.63
N VAL A 80 23.69 -5.28 1.39
CA VAL A 80 23.01 -6.11 2.38
C VAL A 80 23.79 -6.08 3.69
N SER A 81 23.15 -5.62 4.77
CA SER A 81 23.83 -5.44 6.07
C SER A 81 24.51 -6.75 6.50
N GLU A 82 25.60 -6.66 7.28
CA GLU A 82 26.28 -7.87 7.77
C GLU A 82 25.34 -8.79 8.55
N ARG A 83 24.37 -8.22 9.26
CA ARG A 83 23.30 -8.97 9.94
C ARG A 83 22.40 -9.73 8.97
N ALA A 84 22.01 -9.11 7.86
CA ALA A 84 21.21 -9.79 6.83
C ALA A 84 22.01 -10.89 6.12
N ARG A 85 23.32 -10.71 5.92
CA ARG A 85 24.21 -11.77 5.41
C ARG A 85 24.36 -12.93 6.40
N GLN A 86 24.46 -12.66 7.70
CA GLN A 86 24.52 -13.70 8.72
C GLN A 86 23.19 -14.47 8.82
N ALA A 87 22.06 -13.76 8.79
CA ALA A 87 20.73 -14.37 8.77
C ALA A 87 20.52 -15.28 7.55
N GLY A 88 20.99 -14.84 6.36
CA GLY A 88 20.98 -15.68 5.15
C GLY A 88 21.76 -16.98 5.34
N ARG A 89 22.98 -16.92 5.87
CA ARG A 89 23.79 -18.12 6.14
C ARG A 89 23.18 -19.05 7.18
N GLN A 90 22.56 -18.49 8.23
CA GLN A 90 21.88 -19.28 9.25
C GLN A 90 20.65 -19.98 8.68
N TRP A 91 19.89 -19.29 7.84
CA TRP A 91 18.73 -19.87 7.16
C TRP A 91 19.14 -20.99 6.19
N GLU A 92 20.20 -20.77 5.41
CA GLU A 92 20.73 -21.77 4.48
C GLU A 92 21.21 -23.03 5.23
N ALA A 93 21.87 -22.86 6.38
CA ALA A 93 22.25 -23.97 7.24
C ALA A 93 21.05 -24.75 7.82
N GLU A 94 19.94 -24.05 8.14
CA GLU A 94 18.71 -24.70 8.60
C GLU A 94 18.04 -25.51 7.48
N ILE A 95 18.04 -25.00 6.24
CA ILE A 95 17.51 -25.73 5.08
C ILE A 95 18.32 -27.00 4.84
N ASP A 96 19.65 -26.90 4.82
CA ASP A 96 20.54 -28.06 4.64
C ASP A 96 20.33 -29.12 5.74
N GLU A 97 20.14 -28.70 6.99
CA GLU A 97 19.87 -29.61 8.09
C GLU A 97 18.50 -30.30 7.95
N ARG A 98 17.48 -29.56 7.51
CA ARG A 98 16.14 -30.12 7.22
C ARG A 98 16.19 -31.12 6.06
N GLU A 99 16.94 -30.82 5.00
CA GLU A 99 17.12 -31.75 3.88
C GLU A 99 17.84 -33.03 4.34
N ARG A 100 18.90 -32.92 5.15
CA ARG A 100 19.61 -34.10 5.68
C ARG A 100 18.72 -34.97 6.58
N LYS A 101 17.89 -34.38 7.44
CA LYS A 101 16.95 -35.12 8.29
C LYS A 101 15.88 -35.84 7.46
N ARG A 102 15.41 -35.19 6.40
CA ARG A 102 14.47 -35.77 5.44
C ARG A 102 15.11 -36.95 4.67
N ASP A 103 16.35 -36.80 4.22
CA ASP A 103 17.09 -37.86 3.52
C ASP A 103 17.49 -39.01 4.45
N ALA A 104 17.71 -38.74 5.75
CA ALA A 104 17.97 -39.74 6.78
C ALA A 104 16.69 -40.50 7.23
N GLY A 105 15.51 -40.11 6.75
CA GLY A 105 14.24 -40.76 7.06
C GLY A 105 13.69 -40.49 8.47
N GLU A 106 14.24 -39.50 9.19
CA GLU A 106 13.88 -39.18 10.58
C GLU A 106 12.50 -38.49 10.71
N ASP A 107 11.88 -38.06 9.60
CA ASP A 107 10.53 -37.45 9.58
C ASP A 107 9.38 -38.47 9.76
N THR A 108 9.68 -39.77 9.91
CA THR A 108 8.68 -40.85 9.93
C THR A 108 8.53 -41.55 11.29
N LYS A 109 8.69 -40.83 12.41
CA LYS A 109 8.46 -41.38 13.75
C LYS A 109 7.53 -40.53 14.60
#